data_AF-A0A1S9CM42-F1
#
_entry.id   AF-A0A1S9CM42-F1
#
_cell.length_a   1.000
_cell.length_b   1.000
_cell.length_c   1.000
_cell.angle_alpha   90.00
_cell.angle_beta   90.00
_cell.angle_gamma   90.00
#
_symmetry.space_group_name_H-M   'P 1'
#
loop_
_entity.id
_entity.type
_entity.pdbx_description
1 polymer ?
#
loop_
_entity_poly.entity_id
_entity_poly.type
_entity_poly.pdbx_seq_one_letter_code
_entity_poly.pdbx_strand_id
1 'polypeptide(L)'
;MRFINEYIEKTRKDQNYTQAVLTNGLSHYTTLIKLHHNDVYVERIVIDTLLQRLGVDRVMNENYLVDSEWDLEMDRKQILKYIEEQNLNQANKKLENYKRVAQSDFSIHTQFYLYAKALIDEQMDKPPKLIAIKYKKAICQTVPNFEQVPLNQLLLSFWEVHFIFRYALILEQVDFEKATEVYNQLLDFFEKKTNINLIVAKYYPKVVLRLSKHLIDTNQHLYLIPLCDRAIEYLIKFGNYTNLPAILQIKLSLIREDDKQRVKLERLSDAIVEVFEMNNKQLDWEGVGSFEIYSITDCNIIRKVIKARRKILKISQEDLAEGVCDVKTISRLENNKCKTNFKTCAKLLEKVNLTGDLISDRIPFTSLETYRLRYQISEGLAGYRYDEIALKLEILKSKVDMTNKINQQFITNVELRIQFQRKQITMEQLYDELLKILNLTLPVEKLFTAKVHYFSNQEVLIIAKLLQVADRLGRKKEILQWATIIEDYFTDKEFNENRYHIYTFCMKEISSIRGNMGDFEQSNKMLSDLLELLLEKDHCCQLDNFYIDIGWNYRKEIEQQRNLTEIEQKKYIRYMEIAYIFAELRKNSYSMDFIENEVRTLPYLQ
;
A
#
# COMPACT_ATOMS: atom_id res chain seq x y z
N MET A 1 11.79 18.82 -4.73
CA MET A 1 11.99 17.35 -4.77
C MET A 1 13.38 16.95 -4.26
N ARG A 2 13.97 17.73 -3.33
CA ARG A 2 15.33 17.51 -2.84
C ARG A 2 15.51 16.11 -2.21
N PHE A 3 14.52 15.66 -1.45
CA PHE A 3 14.45 14.32 -0.88
C PHE A 3 14.68 13.21 -1.90
N ILE A 4 13.77 13.10 -2.87
CA ILE A 4 13.72 12.02 -3.83
C ILE A 4 15.03 11.96 -4.61
N ASN A 5 15.57 13.12 -4.95
CA ASN A 5 16.83 13.21 -5.65
C ASN A 5 18.00 12.70 -4.80
N GLU A 6 18.15 13.18 -3.56
CA GLU A 6 19.18 12.67 -2.64
C GLU A 6 19.04 11.16 -2.42
N TYR A 7 17.80 10.67 -2.26
CA TYR A 7 17.46 9.26 -2.09
C TYR A 7 17.92 8.42 -3.29
N ILE A 8 17.54 8.84 -4.50
CA ILE A 8 17.93 8.16 -5.74
C ILE A 8 19.44 8.18 -5.89
N GLU A 9 20.10 9.32 -5.67
CA GLU A 9 21.56 9.45 -5.78
C GLU A 9 22.30 8.51 -4.83
N LYS A 10 21.96 8.54 -3.55
CA LYS A 10 22.63 7.72 -2.54
C LYS A 10 22.39 6.24 -2.80
N THR A 11 21.13 5.85 -3.01
CA THR A 11 20.77 4.44 -3.23
C THR A 11 21.44 3.88 -4.48
N ARG A 12 21.50 4.67 -5.57
CA ARG A 12 22.23 4.32 -6.78
C ARG A 12 23.72 4.13 -6.52
N LYS A 13 24.36 5.05 -5.78
CA LYS A 13 25.80 4.97 -5.42
C LYS A 13 26.09 3.78 -4.51
N ASP A 14 25.26 3.55 -3.48
CA ASP A 14 25.36 2.42 -2.55
C ASP A 14 25.29 1.08 -3.30
N GLN A 15 24.53 1.02 -4.40
CA GLN A 15 24.39 -0.17 -5.26
C GLN A 15 25.33 -0.18 -6.49
N ASN A 16 26.27 0.76 -6.59
CA ASN A 16 27.25 0.88 -7.68
C ASN A 16 26.66 1.00 -9.11
N TYR A 17 25.46 1.53 -9.25
CA TYR A 17 24.86 1.75 -10.57
C TYR A 17 25.27 3.10 -11.15
N THR A 18 25.46 3.19 -12.46
CA THR A 18 25.67 4.49 -13.13
C THR A 18 24.33 5.19 -13.36
N GLN A 19 24.37 6.50 -13.56
CA GLN A 19 23.17 7.27 -13.90
C GLN A 19 22.51 6.76 -15.19
N ALA A 20 23.33 6.47 -16.21
CA ALA A 20 22.87 5.98 -17.51
C ALA A 20 22.13 4.63 -17.39
N VAL A 21 22.63 3.71 -16.55
CA VAL A 21 21.96 2.43 -16.29
C VAL A 21 20.60 2.64 -15.65
N LEU A 22 20.51 3.52 -14.64
CA LEU A 22 19.25 3.78 -13.94
C LEU A 22 18.20 4.46 -14.83
N THR A 23 18.60 5.42 -15.66
CA THR A 23 17.68 6.18 -16.53
C THR A 23 17.47 5.57 -17.91
N ASN A 24 18.04 4.39 -18.17
CA ASN A 24 17.99 3.78 -19.49
C ASN A 24 16.54 3.67 -19.99
N GLY A 25 16.28 4.13 -21.22
CA GLY A 25 14.95 4.13 -21.83
C GLY A 25 13.95 5.17 -21.32
N LEU A 26 14.21 5.96 -20.27
CA LEU A 26 13.26 6.96 -19.71
C LEU A 26 13.46 8.39 -20.26
N SER A 27 14.06 8.49 -21.46
CA SER A 27 14.63 9.68 -22.11
C SER A 27 15.87 10.26 -21.39
N HIS A 28 17.00 10.24 -22.10
CA HIS A 28 18.33 10.52 -21.55
C HIS A 28 18.57 12.03 -21.39
N TYR A 29 19.44 12.38 -20.43
CA TYR A 29 19.95 13.71 -20.10
C TYR A 29 19.05 14.61 -19.24
N THR A 30 17.78 14.84 -19.59
CA THR A 30 17.02 15.88 -18.85
C THR A 30 16.35 15.40 -17.57
N THR A 31 15.93 14.14 -17.42
CA THR A 31 15.08 13.71 -16.28
C THR A 31 15.74 13.86 -14.92
N LEU A 32 16.94 13.29 -14.73
CA LEU A 32 17.68 13.45 -13.48
C LEU A 32 18.29 14.85 -13.36
N ILE A 33 18.79 15.47 -14.43
CA ILE A 33 19.28 16.86 -14.37
C ILE A 33 18.16 17.82 -13.93
N LYS A 34 16.93 17.66 -14.43
CA LYS A 34 15.73 18.39 -14.02
C LYS A 34 15.40 18.14 -12.54
N LEU A 35 15.55 16.90 -12.05
CA LEU A 35 15.43 16.57 -10.62
C LEU A 35 16.54 17.24 -9.78
N HIS A 36 17.80 17.22 -10.23
CA HIS A 36 18.95 17.78 -9.50
C HIS A 36 18.85 19.30 -9.33
N HIS A 37 18.39 20.02 -10.35
CA HIS A 37 18.29 21.48 -10.29
C HIS A 37 17.04 21.97 -9.53
N ASN A 38 16.11 21.09 -9.13
CA ASN A 38 14.84 21.44 -8.45
C ASN A 38 13.99 22.51 -9.19
N ASP A 39 14.28 22.78 -10.46
CA ASP A 39 13.65 23.84 -11.25
C ASP A 39 12.49 23.34 -12.11
N VAL A 40 12.36 22.02 -12.28
CA VAL A 40 11.36 21.41 -13.15
C VAL A 40 10.60 20.30 -12.41
N TYR A 41 9.28 20.33 -12.55
CA TYR A 41 8.39 19.28 -12.07
C TYR A 41 8.64 17.98 -12.84
N VAL A 42 8.75 16.87 -12.14
CA VAL A 42 8.90 15.53 -12.73
C VAL A 42 7.73 14.70 -12.26
N GLU A 43 7.07 14.05 -13.22
CA GLU A 43 5.90 13.23 -12.95
C GLU A 43 6.26 12.07 -12.04
N ARG A 44 5.37 11.77 -11.10
CA ARG A 44 5.47 10.68 -10.14
C ARG A 44 5.70 9.35 -10.84
N ILE A 45 5.04 9.08 -11.97
CA ILE A 45 5.22 7.81 -12.69
C ILE A 45 6.69 7.56 -13.08
N VAL A 46 7.43 8.62 -13.41
CA VAL A 46 8.87 8.55 -13.71
C VAL A 46 9.68 8.34 -12.43
N ILE A 47 9.32 9.06 -11.36
CA ILE A 47 9.97 8.92 -10.04
C ILE A 47 9.80 7.50 -9.48
N ASP A 48 8.57 6.97 -9.51
CA ASP A 48 8.22 5.64 -9.05
C ASP A 48 9.00 4.58 -9.87
N THR A 49 9.13 4.78 -11.19
CA THR A 49 9.93 3.88 -12.03
C THR A 49 11.40 3.85 -11.61
N LEU A 50 12.01 5.02 -11.36
CA LEU A 50 13.40 5.11 -10.91
C LEU A 50 13.60 4.46 -9.53
N LEU A 51 12.68 4.71 -8.59
CA LEU A 51 12.72 4.13 -7.24
C LEU A 51 12.56 2.61 -7.28
N GLN A 52 11.59 2.10 -8.05
CA GLN A 52 11.35 0.67 -8.18
C GLN A 52 12.54 -0.06 -8.83
N ARG A 53 13.20 0.56 -9.82
CA ARG A 53 14.45 0.05 -10.41
C ARG A 53 15.56 -0.11 -9.37
N LEU A 54 15.62 0.78 -8.39
CA LEU A 54 16.55 0.69 -7.24
C LEU A 54 16.09 -0.27 -6.14
N GLY A 55 14.97 -0.98 -6.34
CA GLY A 55 14.40 -1.92 -5.38
C GLY A 55 13.57 -1.26 -4.28
N VAL A 56 13.08 -0.04 -4.51
CA VAL A 56 12.31 0.73 -3.54
C VAL A 56 10.84 0.66 -3.93
N ASP A 57 10.07 -0.15 -3.22
CA ASP A 57 8.70 -0.49 -3.66
C ASP A 57 7.71 0.65 -3.45
N ARG A 58 7.81 1.27 -2.28
CA ARG A 58 7.01 2.42 -1.88
C ARG A 58 7.84 3.27 -0.94
N VAL A 59 8.03 4.52 -1.31
CA VAL A 59 8.30 5.56 -0.32
C VAL A 59 6.95 5.80 0.34
N MET A 60 6.72 5.21 1.50
CA MET A 60 5.42 5.23 2.22
C MET A 60 5.02 6.66 2.61
N ASN A 61 4.38 7.38 1.68
CA ASN A 61 4.18 8.82 1.72
C ASN A 61 2.85 9.25 1.07
N GLU A 62 2.37 10.43 1.46
CA GLU A 62 1.29 11.15 0.77
C GLU A 62 1.89 11.89 -0.42
N ASN A 63 1.26 11.73 -1.59
CA ASN A 63 1.74 12.32 -2.83
C ASN A 63 0.81 13.46 -3.25
N TYR A 64 1.38 14.62 -3.51
CA TYR A 64 0.65 15.78 -3.96
C TYR A 64 0.92 16.02 -5.44
N LEU A 65 -0.09 15.74 -6.27
CA LEU A 65 -0.01 15.85 -7.73
C LEU A 65 -0.67 17.14 -8.23
N VAL A 66 -0.16 17.63 -9.36
CA VAL A 66 -0.85 18.64 -10.15
C VAL A 66 -2.04 18.02 -10.88
N ASP A 67 -3.07 18.82 -11.18
CA ASP A 67 -4.29 18.36 -11.85
C ASP A 67 -4.04 17.58 -13.14
N SER A 68 -3.15 18.07 -14.01
CA SER A 68 -2.88 17.39 -15.29
C SER A 68 -2.27 16.00 -15.12
N GLU A 69 -1.47 15.78 -14.07
CA GLU A 69 -0.92 14.46 -13.80
C GLU A 69 -1.97 13.54 -13.16
N TRP A 70 -2.77 14.09 -12.24
CA TRP A 70 -3.92 13.38 -11.67
C TRP A 70 -4.88 12.89 -12.76
N ASP A 71 -5.20 13.74 -13.74
CA ASP A 71 -6.09 13.39 -14.85
C ASP A 71 -5.51 12.24 -15.70
N LEU A 72 -4.21 12.25 -15.96
CA LEU A 72 -3.54 11.15 -16.67
C LEU A 72 -3.56 9.84 -15.87
N GLU A 73 -3.44 9.92 -14.55
CA GLU A 73 -3.54 8.75 -13.65
C GLU A 73 -4.96 8.17 -13.65
N MET A 74 -5.98 9.02 -13.55
CA MET A 74 -7.38 8.59 -13.64
C MET A 74 -7.71 8.03 -15.02
N ASP A 75 -7.15 8.60 -16.09
CA ASP A 75 -7.31 8.07 -17.43
C ASP A 75 -6.73 6.65 -17.56
N ARG A 76 -5.53 6.39 -17.00
CA ARG A 76 -4.94 5.04 -16.97
C ARG A 76 -5.85 4.05 -16.24
N LYS A 77 -6.30 4.38 -15.02
CA LYS A 77 -7.20 3.53 -14.22
C LYS A 77 -8.48 3.21 -14.97
N GLN A 78 -9.12 4.23 -15.55
CA GLN A 78 -10.39 4.06 -16.26
C GLN A 78 -10.24 3.27 -17.57
N ILE A 79 -9.12 3.42 -18.28
CA ILE A 79 -8.83 2.62 -19.49
C ILE A 79 -8.73 1.14 -19.12
N LEU A 80 -7.98 0.80 -18.07
CA LEU A 80 -7.83 -0.60 -17.63
C LEU A 80 -9.16 -1.17 -17.14
N LYS A 81 -9.93 -0.39 -16.38
CA LYS A 81 -11.28 -0.78 -15.97
C LYS A 81 -12.19 -1.09 -17.15
N TYR A 82 -12.19 -0.26 -18.20
CA TYR A 82 -12.97 -0.56 -19.40
C TYR A 82 -12.48 -1.82 -20.14
N ILE A 83 -11.19 -2.14 -20.08
CA ILE A 83 -10.65 -3.37 -20.67
C ILE A 83 -11.12 -4.58 -19.84
N GLU A 84 -11.03 -4.49 -18.51
CA GLU A 84 -11.51 -5.50 -17.56
C GLU A 84 -13.01 -5.81 -17.74
N GLU A 85 -13.82 -4.77 -17.90
CA GLU A 85 -15.27 -4.86 -18.14
C GLU A 85 -15.62 -5.25 -19.59
N GLN A 86 -14.63 -5.59 -20.42
CA GLN A 86 -14.77 -5.89 -21.86
C GLN A 86 -15.43 -4.76 -22.69
N ASN A 87 -15.44 -3.53 -22.18
CA ASN A 87 -15.93 -2.34 -22.87
C ASN A 87 -14.86 -1.74 -23.81
N LEU A 88 -14.44 -2.54 -24.80
CA LEU A 88 -13.28 -2.26 -25.65
C LEU A 88 -13.42 -1.00 -26.50
N ASN A 89 -14.66 -0.60 -26.85
CA ASN A 89 -14.92 0.63 -27.59
C ASN A 89 -14.62 1.88 -26.75
N GLN A 90 -15.11 1.92 -25.50
CA GLN A 90 -14.81 3.02 -24.59
C GLN A 90 -13.32 3.04 -24.20
N ALA A 91 -12.73 1.86 -23.97
CA ALA A 91 -11.30 1.72 -23.73
C ALA A 91 -10.49 2.35 -24.87
N ASN A 92 -10.76 1.98 -26.14
CA ASN A 92 -10.06 2.54 -27.29
C ASN A 92 -10.25 4.06 -27.42
N LYS A 93 -11.49 4.56 -27.29
CA LYS A 93 -11.77 6.00 -27.39
C LYS A 93 -10.97 6.78 -26.34
N LYS A 94 -10.98 6.30 -25.10
CA LYS A 94 -10.28 6.95 -23.98
C LYS A 94 -8.76 6.82 -24.12
N LEU A 95 -8.27 5.69 -24.63
CA LEU A 95 -6.84 5.46 -24.91
C LEU A 95 -6.30 6.39 -26.01
N GLU A 96 -7.06 6.65 -27.07
CA GLU A 96 -6.67 7.63 -28.10
C GLU A 96 -6.73 9.08 -27.59
N ASN A 97 -7.57 9.38 -26.59
CA ASN A 97 -7.54 10.66 -25.89
C ASN A 97 -6.29 10.78 -25.01
N TYR A 98 -6.00 9.74 -24.21
CA TYR A 98 -4.80 9.68 -23.38
C TYR A 98 -3.54 9.95 -24.20
N LYS A 99 -3.38 9.30 -25.36
CA LYS A 99 -2.23 9.52 -26.25
C LYS A 99 -2.10 10.98 -26.72
N ARG A 100 -3.22 11.69 -26.92
CA ARG A 100 -3.23 13.10 -27.33
C ARG A 100 -2.92 14.05 -26.18
N VAL A 101 -3.41 13.76 -24.97
CA VAL A 101 -3.18 14.60 -23.78
C VAL A 101 -1.79 14.39 -23.20
N ALA A 102 -1.33 13.15 -23.18
CA ALA A 102 -0.05 12.76 -22.60
C ALA A 102 1.17 13.12 -23.46
N GLN A 103 1.01 13.93 -24.54
CA GLN A 103 2.07 14.38 -25.46
C GLN A 103 3.28 14.92 -24.68
N SER A 104 4.18 14.01 -24.32
CA SER A 104 5.31 14.24 -23.43
C SER A 104 6.53 13.53 -24.00
N ASP A 105 7.70 14.03 -23.62
CA ASP A 105 8.98 13.44 -23.99
C ASP A 105 9.27 12.11 -23.25
N PHE A 106 8.39 11.68 -22.34
CA PHE A 106 8.58 10.47 -21.55
C PHE A 106 8.03 9.25 -22.27
N SER A 107 8.92 8.31 -22.58
CA SER A 107 8.61 7.00 -23.19
C SER A 107 7.57 6.20 -22.41
N ILE A 108 7.41 6.46 -21.11
CA ILE A 108 6.48 5.74 -20.21
C ILE A 108 5.01 5.87 -20.62
N HIS A 109 4.59 7.02 -21.18
CA HIS A 109 3.21 7.17 -21.67
C HIS A 109 2.99 6.37 -22.96
N THR A 110 4.01 6.30 -23.82
CA THR A 110 3.98 5.46 -25.03
C THR A 110 3.99 3.98 -24.66
N GLN A 111 4.76 3.58 -23.65
CA GLN A 111 4.74 2.23 -23.10
C GLN A 111 3.33 1.85 -22.63
N PHE A 112 2.69 2.68 -21.80
CA PHE A 112 1.32 2.44 -21.35
C PHE A 112 0.35 2.31 -22.54
N TYR A 113 0.46 3.20 -23.53
CA TYR A 113 -0.40 3.14 -24.70
C TYR A 113 -0.29 1.81 -25.45
N LEU A 114 0.94 1.35 -25.70
CA LEU A 114 1.19 0.08 -26.39
C LEU A 114 0.74 -1.12 -25.56
N TYR A 115 0.94 -1.08 -24.24
CA TYR A 115 0.44 -2.10 -23.32
C TYR A 115 -1.08 -2.19 -23.36
N ALA A 116 -1.79 -1.08 -23.20
CA ALA A 116 -3.25 -1.07 -23.24
C ALA A 116 -3.80 -1.54 -24.60
N LYS A 117 -3.10 -1.26 -25.72
CA LYS A 117 -3.44 -1.85 -27.02
C LYS A 117 -3.25 -3.37 -27.04
N ALA A 118 -2.13 -3.88 -26.50
CA ALA A 118 -1.89 -5.32 -26.41
C ALA A 118 -3.00 -6.01 -25.60
N LEU A 119 -3.41 -5.42 -24.48
CA LEU A 119 -4.54 -5.93 -23.68
C LEU A 119 -5.85 -5.99 -24.46
N ILE A 120 -6.17 -4.92 -25.20
CA ILE A 120 -7.37 -4.89 -26.06
C ILE A 120 -7.27 -5.99 -27.13
N ASP A 121 -6.09 -6.23 -27.69
CA ASP A 121 -5.89 -7.28 -28.68
C ASP A 121 -6.03 -8.69 -28.11
N GLU A 122 -5.64 -8.90 -26.84
CA GLU A 122 -5.90 -10.14 -26.09
C GLU A 122 -7.41 -10.37 -25.93
N GLN A 123 -8.16 -9.36 -25.50
CA GLN A 123 -9.62 -9.45 -25.36
C GLN A 123 -10.37 -9.60 -26.68
N MET A 124 -9.70 -9.33 -27.81
CA MET A 124 -10.23 -9.54 -29.17
C MET A 124 -9.74 -10.85 -29.80
N ASP A 125 -9.11 -11.74 -29.03
CA ASP A 125 -8.57 -13.02 -29.48
C ASP A 125 -7.68 -12.90 -30.73
N LYS A 126 -6.89 -11.82 -30.82
CA LYS A 126 -5.96 -11.67 -31.95
C LYS A 126 -4.85 -12.72 -31.86
N PRO A 127 -4.21 -13.07 -33.01
CA PRO A 127 -3.14 -14.06 -33.02
C PRO A 127 -2.06 -13.78 -31.96
N PRO A 128 -1.72 -14.76 -31.08
CA PRO A 128 -0.76 -14.56 -29.98
C PRO A 128 0.59 -13.97 -30.43
N LYS A 129 1.07 -14.37 -31.61
CA LYS A 129 2.30 -13.81 -32.20
C LYS A 129 2.25 -12.29 -32.40
N LEU A 130 1.10 -11.74 -32.81
CA LEU A 130 0.93 -10.29 -32.99
C LEU A 130 0.85 -9.55 -31.65
N ILE A 131 0.26 -10.18 -30.64
CA ILE A 131 0.18 -9.67 -29.27
C ILE A 131 1.58 -9.64 -28.65
N ALA A 132 2.35 -10.73 -28.78
CA ALA A 132 3.74 -10.84 -28.32
C ALA A 132 4.63 -9.72 -28.91
N ILE A 133 4.50 -9.42 -30.20
CA ILE A 133 5.22 -8.31 -30.84
C ILE A 133 4.85 -6.95 -30.21
N LYS A 134 3.58 -6.72 -29.85
CA LYS A 134 3.14 -5.48 -29.21
C LYS A 134 3.66 -5.35 -27.79
N TYR A 135 3.62 -6.42 -27.00
CA TYR A 135 4.25 -6.45 -25.69
C TYR A 135 5.74 -6.14 -25.75
N LYS A 136 6.49 -6.81 -26.64
CA LYS A 136 7.91 -6.53 -26.83
C LYS A 136 8.16 -5.06 -27.20
N LYS A 137 7.35 -4.48 -28.10
CA LYS A 137 7.42 -3.05 -28.43
C LYS A 137 7.15 -2.13 -27.23
N ALA A 138 6.20 -2.49 -26.36
CA ALA A 138 5.90 -1.75 -25.13
C ALA A 138 7.06 -1.82 -24.12
N ILE A 139 7.63 -3.02 -23.91
CA ILE A 139 8.80 -3.23 -23.04
C ILE A 139 9.99 -2.39 -23.53
N CYS A 140 10.31 -2.46 -24.83
CA CYS A 140 11.42 -1.73 -25.43
C CYS A 140 11.31 -0.19 -25.34
N GLN A 141 10.14 0.38 -25.01
CA GLN A 141 10.01 1.82 -24.80
C GLN A 141 10.83 2.31 -23.60
N THR A 142 10.89 1.52 -22.53
CA THR A 142 11.63 1.89 -21.30
C THR A 142 12.77 0.93 -20.99
N VAL A 143 12.81 -0.25 -21.63
CA VAL A 143 13.89 -1.24 -21.53
C VAL A 143 14.48 -1.51 -22.92
N PRO A 144 15.28 -0.58 -23.50
CA PRO A 144 15.74 -0.69 -24.89
C PRO A 144 16.55 -1.96 -25.19
N ASN A 145 17.26 -2.48 -24.18
CA ASN A 145 18.12 -3.67 -24.28
C ASN A 145 17.38 -4.98 -23.95
N PHE A 146 16.05 -4.97 -23.88
CA PHE A 146 15.27 -6.19 -23.66
C PHE A 146 15.58 -7.25 -24.73
N GLU A 147 15.84 -8.49 -24.30
CA GLU A 147 16.36 -9.62 -25.09
C GLU A 147 17.76 -9.45 -25.72
N GLN A 148 18.42 -8.30 -25.52
CA GLN A 148 19.81 -8.10 -25.96
C GLN A 148 20.80 -8.44 -24.85
N VAL A 149 20.37 -8.35 -23.59
CA VAL A 149 21.13 -8.76 -22.40
C VAL A 149 20.22 -9.54 -21.44
N PRO A 150 20.79 -10.43 -20.60
CA PRO A 150 20.02 -11.13 -19.58
C PRO A 150 19.29 -10.18 -18.62
N LEU A 151 18.08 -10.55 -18.18
CA LEU A 151 17.28 -9.70 -17.29
C LEU A 151 17.98 -9.37 -15.97
N ASN A 152 18.77 -10.29 -15.43
CA ASN A 152 19.56 -10.06 -14.21
C ASN A 152 20.67 -9.00 -14.40
N GLN A 153 20.98 -8.56 -15.62
CA GLN A 153 21.89 -7.44 -15.89
C GLN A 153 21.16 -6.10 -16.02
N LEU A 154 19.83 -6.09 -15.98
CA LEU A 154 19.00 -4.91 -16.12
C LEU A 154 18.50 -4.39 -14.77
N LEU A 155 18.13 -3.12 -14.74
CA LEU A 155 17.31 -2.54 -13.69
C LEU A 155 15.88 -2.42 -14.20
N LEU A 156 14.96 -3.14 -13.56
CA LEU A 156 13.55 -3.19 -13.94
C LEU A 156 12.66 -2.68 -12.80
N SER A 157 11.73 -1.82 -13.17
CA SER A 157 10.62 -1.37 -12.32
C SER A 157 9.49 -2.40 -12.25
N PHE A 158 8.49 -2.14 -11.42
CA PHE A 158 7.34 -3.03 -11.24
C PHE A 158 6.59 -3.26 -12.57
N TRP A 159 6.36 -2.19 -13.32
CA TRP A 159 5.65 -2.21 -14.61
C TRP A 159 6.41 -3.00 -15.67
N GLU A 160 7.73 -2.83 -15.71
CA GLU A 160 8.58 -3.50 -16.68
C GLU A 160 8.60 -5.00 -16.45
N VAL A 161 8.71 -5.43 -15.19
CA VAL A 161 8.58 -6.85 -14.83
C VAL A 161 7.19 -7.38 -15.18
N HIS A 162 6.13 -6.61 -14.91
CA HIS A 162 4.78 -7.01 -15.31
C HIS A 162 4.66 -7.22 -16.82
N PHE A 163 5.15 -6.29 -17.64
CA PHE A 163 5.06 -6.42 -19.10
C PHE A 163 5.88 -7.61 -19.62
N ILE A 164 7.05 -7.85 -19.04
CA ILE A 164 7.88 -9.02 -19.37
C ILE A 164 7.17 -10.32 -18.96
N PHE A 165 6.54 -10.36 -17.80
CA PHE A 165 5.76 -11.51 -17.35
C PHE A 165 4.55 -11.76 -18.26
N ARG A 166 3.80 -10.72 -18.63
CA ARG A 166 2.68 -10.82 -19.61
C ARG A 166 3.16 -11.27 -20.99
N TYR A 167 4.31 -10.78 -21.43
CA TYR A 167 4.95 -11.23 -22.65
C TYR A 167 5.25 -12.73 -22.62
N ALA A 168 5.80 -13.24 -21.51
CA ALA A 168 6.07 -14.66 -21.32
C ALA A 168 4.78 -15.51 -21.34
N LEU A 169 3.70 -15.06 -20.70
CA LEU A 169 2.39 -15.74 -20.74
C LEU A 169 1.87 -15.91 -22.17
N ILE A 170 1.98 -14.87 -22.99
CA ILE A 170 1.58 -14.95 -24.42
C ILE A 170 2.51 -15.87 -25.20
N LEU A 171 3.82 -15.87 -24.88
CA LEU A 171 4.78 -16.76 -25.52
C LEU A 171 4.51 -18.24 -25.26
N GLU A 172 3.88 -18.62 -24.16
CA GLU A 172 3.55 -20.04 -23.91
C GLU A 172 2.71 -20.65 -25.06
N GLN A 173 1.93 -19.82 -25.78
CA GLN A 173 1.11 -20.24 -26.93
C GLN A 173 1.83 -20.11 -28.28
N VAL A 174 3.02 -19.50 -28.32
CA VAL A 174 3.77 -19.19 -29.55
C VAL A 174 5.07 -19.99 -29.62
N ASP A 175 5.82 -19.98 -28.52
CA ASP A 175 7.14 -20.55 -28.34
C ASP A 175 7.36 -20.84 -26.84
N PHE A 176 7.00 -22.05 -26.43
CA PHE A 176 7.04 -22.48 -25.02
C PHE A 176 8.47 -22.52 -24.45
N GLU A 177 9.46 -22.87 -25.27
CA GLU A 177 10.86 -22.85 -24.87
C GLU A 177 11.31 -21.42 -24.58
N LYS A 178 10.96 -20.47 -25.44
CA LYS A 178 11.26 -19.06 -25.20
C LYS A 178 10.52 -18.51 -23.97
N ALA A 179 9.27 -18.90 -23.73
CA ALA A 179 8.55 -18.53 -22.51
C ALA A 179 9.30 -19.02 -21.26
N THR A 180 9.73 -20.28 -21.26
CA THR A 180 10.51 -20.90 -20.18
C THR A 180 11.85 -20.18 -19.96
N GLU A 181 12.54 -19.79 -21.03
CA GLU A 181 13.76 -18.98 -20.96
C GLU A 181 13.51 -17.64 -20.27
N VAL A 182 12.44 -16.92 -20.64
CA VAL A 182 12.08 -15.63 -20.02
C VAL A 182 11.74 -15.80 -18.55
N TYR A 183 11.02 -16.86 -18.18
CA TYR A 183 10.71 -17.17 -16.78
C TYR A 183 11.97 -17.44 -15.94
N ASN A 184 12.91 -18.23 -16.47
CA ASN A 184 14.18 -18.46 -15.78
C ASN A 184 14.99 -17.16 -15.63
N GLN A 185 15.03 -16.31 -16.67
CA GLN A 185 15.68 -14.99 -16.56
C GLN A 185 15.01 -14.08 -15.52
N LEU A 186 13.69 -14.17 -15.34
CA LEU A 186 12.97 -13.46 -14.28
C LEU A 186 13.36 -13.99 -12.89
N LEU A 187 13.46 -15.31 -12.71
CA LEU A 187 13.96 -15.90 -11.46
C LEU A 187 15.38 -15.39 -11.15
N ASP A 188 16.31 -15.44 -12.11
CA ASP A 188 17.67 -14.93 -11.94
C ASP A 188 17.68 -13.43 -11.56
N PHE A 189 16.79 -12.63 -12.16
CA PHE A 189 16.65 -11.22 -11.84
C PHE A 189 16.18 -11.00 -10.39
N PHE A 190 15.22 -11.80 -9.92
CA PHE A 190 14.73 -11.73 -8.55
C PHE A 190 15.78 -12.19 -7.53
N GLU A 191 16.51 -13.25 -7.84
CA GLU A 191 17.52 -13.84 -6.95
C GLU A 191 18.77 -12.97 -6.80
N LYS A 192 19.08 -12.13 -7.79
CA LYS A 192 20.18 -11.15 -7.69
C LYS A 192 19.90 -10.04 -6.67
N LYS A 193 18.63 -9.75 -6.37
CA LYS A 193 18.28 -8.65 -5.46
C LYS A 193 18.64 -9.02 -4.03
N THR A 194 19.38 -8.13 -3.37
CA THR A 194 19.78 -8.31 -1.95
C THR A 194 18.63 -8.15 -0.97
N ASN A 195 17.58 -7.42 -1.35
CA ASN A 195 16.41 -7.16 -0.52
C ASN A 195 15.13 -7.63 -1.21
N ILE A 196 14.32 -8.40 -0.47
CA ILE A 196 12.98 -8.80 -0.90
C ILE A 196 12.10 -7.55 -0.96
N ASN A 197 11.45 -7.37 -2.10
CA ASN A 197 10.68 -6.19 -2.43
C ASN A 197 9.32 -6.62 -3.04
N LEU A 198 8.36 -5.70 -3.18
CA LEU A 198 7.01 -5.93 -3.70
C LEU A 198 7.01 -6.56 -5.09
N ILE A 199 7.96 -6.20 -5.95
CA ILE A 199 8.10 -6.81 -7.29
C ILE A 199 8.38 -8.31 -7.13
N VAL A 200 9.36 -8.67 -6.31
CA VAL A 200 9.71 -10.07 -6.01
C VAL A 200 8.51 -10.78 -5.40
N ALA A 201 7.87 -10.19 -4.39
CA ALA A 201 6.72 -10.81 -3.73
C ALA A 201 5.53 -11.06 -4.65
N LYS A 202 5.27 -10.17 -5.62
CA LYS A 202 4.13 -10.31 -6.54
C LYS A 202 4.41 -11.26 -7.71
N TYR A 203 5.61 -11.20 -8.29
CA TYR A 203 5.89 -11.91 -9.56
C TYR A 203 6.71 -13.18 -9.40
N TYR A 204 7.56 -13.29 -8.38
CA TYR A 204 8.32 -14.53 -8.16
C TYR A 204 7.39 -15.74 -7.99
N PRO A 205 6.33 -15.70 -7.15
CA PRO A 205 5.41 -16.83 -7.01
C PRO A 205 4.69 -17.17 -8.32
N LYS A 206 4.30 -16.15 -9.10
CA LYS A 206 3.64 -16.35 -10.39
C LYS A 206 4.53 -17.07 -11.39
N VAL A 207 5.80 -16.68 -11.47
CA VAL A 207 6.80 -17.36 -12.31
C VAL A 207 6.98 -18.82 -11.88
N VAL A 208 7.05 -19.07 -10.57
CA VAL A 208 7.10 -20.45 -10.03
C VAL A 208 5.86 -21.25 -10.40
N LEU A 209 4.66 -20.67 -10.32
CA LEU A 209 3.42 -21.33 -10.77
C LEU A 209 3.49 -21.72 -12.24
N ARG A 210 3.92 -20.82 -13.13
CA ARG A 210 4.01 -21.10 -14.57
C ARG A 210 5.04 -22.18 -14.90
N LEU A 211 6.18 -22.20 -14.20
CA LEU A 211 7.22 -23.21 -14.41
C LEU A 211 6.90 -24.56 -13.76
N SER A 212 6.04 -24.59 -12.73
CA SER A 212 5.84 -25.76 -11.86
C SER A 212 5.47 -27.03 -12.64
N LYS A 213 4.50 -26.93 -13.57
CA LYS A 213 4.05 -28.06 -14.38
C LYS A 213 5.21 -28.67 -15.17
N HIS A 214 5.99 -27.84 -15.88
CA HIS A 214 7.13 -28.31 -16.66
C HIS A 214 8.21 -28.94 -15.78
N LEU A 215 8.49 -28.36 -14.61
CA LEU A 215 9.48 -28.88 -13.66
C LEU A 215 9.03 -30.21 -13.03
N ILE A 216 7.73 -30.41 -12.80
CA ILE A 216 7.17 -31.68 -12.35
C ILE A 216 7.27 -32.73 -13.47
N ASP A 217 6.83 -32.39 -14.68
CA ASP A 217 6.85 -33.29 -15.84
C ASP A 217 8.29 -33.75 -16.19
N THR A 218 9.29 -32.91 -15.90
CA THR A 218 10.72 -33.21 -16.10
C THR A 218 11.43 -33.74 -14.85
N ASN A 219 10.68 -34.06 -13.78
CA ASN A 219 11.17 -34.65 -12.52
C ASN A 219 12.23 -33.80 -11.79
N GLN A 220 12.17 -32.47 -11.93
CA GLN A 220 13.09 -31.51 -11.29
C GLN A 220 12.61 -31.07 -9.90
N HIS A 221 12.08 -32.01 -9.10
CA HIS A 221 11.44 -31.71 -7.82
C HIS A 221 12.40 -31.08 -6.80
N LEU A 222 13.67 -31.52 -6.79
CA LEU A 222 14.71 -30.96 -5.90
C LEU A 222 15.01 -29.49 -6.19
N TYR A 223 14.78 -29.03 -7.42
CA TYR A 223 14.90 -27.63 -7.80
C TYR A 223 13.62 -26.83 -7.48
N LEU A 224 12.44 -27.45 -7.68
CA LEU A 224 11.15 -26.79 -7.45
C LEU A 224 10.84 -26.53 -5.96
N ILE A 225 11.20 -27.43 -5.05
CA ILE A 225 10.90 -27.27 -3.61
C ILE A 225 11.50 -25.95 -3.04
N PRO A 226 12.79 -25.63 -3.23
CA PRO A 226 13.35 -24.34 -2.80
C PRO A 226 12.73 -23.11 -3.47
N LEU A 227 12.19 -23.26 -4.69
CA LEU A 227 11.43 -22.19 -5.34
C LEU A 227 10.11 -21.95 -4.62
N CYS A 228 9.37 -23.01 -4.28
CA CYS A 228 8.14 -22.93 -3.50
C CYS A 228 8.36 -22.33 -2.12
N ASP A 229 9.43 -22.73 -1.41
CA ASP A 229 9.77 -22.20 -0.09
C ASP A 229 9.93 -20.68 -0.11
N ARG A 230 10.68 -20.16 -1.08
CA ARG A 230 10.88 -18.72 -1.26
C ARG A 230 9.61 -18.00 -1.67
N ALA A 231 8.82 -18.60 -2.57
CA ALA A 231 7.54 -18.04 -2.97
C ALA A 231 6.59 -17.91 -1.77
N ILE A 232 6.50 -18.93 -0.90
CA ILE A 232 5.71 -18.91 0.34
C ILE A 232 6.22 -17.80 1.28
N GLU A 233 7.53 -17.73 1.50
CA GLU A 233 8.12 -16.67 2.34
C GLU A 233 7.76 -15.28 1.84
N TYR A 234 7.87 -15.04 0.53
CA TYR A 234 7.61 -13.73 -0.06
C TYR A 234 6.12 -13.35 0.01
N LEU A 235 5.21 -14.28 -0.28
CA LEU A 235 3.77 -14.07 -0.17
C LEU A 235 3.36 -13.76 1.28
N ILE A 236 3.85 -14.53 2.25
CA ILE A 236 3.58 -14.31 3.67
C ILE A 236 4.11 -12.95 4.13
N LYS A 237 5.35 -12.61 3.77
CA LYS A 237 6.00 -11.38 4.20
C LYS A 237 5.26 -10.11 3.77
N PHE A 238 4.66 -10.12 2.58
CA PHE A 238 3.94 -8.96 2.03
C PHE A 238 2.42 -9.02 2.25
N GLY A 239 1.90 -10.15 2.76
CA GLY A 239 0.46 -10.33 2.98
C GLY A 239 -0.32 -10.55 1.68
N ASN A 240 0.34 -11.08 0.65
CA ASN A 240 -0.25 -11.39 -0.65
C ASN A 240 -0.71 -12.85 -0.63
N TYR A 241 -1.99 -13.12 -0.44
CA TYR A 241 -2.49 -14.48 -0.21
C TYR A 241 -3.27 -15.05 -1.39
N THR A 242 -3.59 -14.26 -2.42
CA THR A 242 -4.40 -14.73 -3.56
C THR A 242 -3.77 -15.92 -4.32
N ASN A 243 -2.44 -16.00 -4.42
CA ASN A 243 -1.71 -17.10 -5.06
C ASN A 243 -1.12 -18.12 -4.06
N LEU A 244 -1.21 -17.87 -2.75
CA LEU A 244 -0.51 -18.66 -1.74
C LEU A 244 -1.03 -20.12 -1.68
N PRO A 245 -2.33 -20.40 -1.72
CA PRO A 245 -2.84 -21.77 -1.77
C PRO A 245 -2.29 -22.59 -2.96
N ALA A 246 -2.13 -21.97 -4.13
CA ALA A 246 -1.61 -22.65 -5.32
C ALA A 246 -0.15 -23.10 -5.13
N ILE A 247 0.70 -22.22 -4.56
CA ILE A 247 2.08 -22.57 -4.23
C ILE A 247 2.13 -23.65 -3.14
N LEU A 248 1.27 -23.54 -2.11
CA LEU A 248 1.19 -24.52 -1.04
C LEU A 248 0.82 -25.91 -1.57
N GLN A 249 -0.17 -26.00 -2.48
CA GLN A 249 -0.55 -27.27 -3.11
C GLN A 249 0.59 -27.92 -3.89
N ILE A 250 1.35 -27.13 -4.65
CA ILE A 250 2.54 -27.64 -5.35
C ILE A 250 3.57 -28.15 -4.34
N LYS A 251 3.83 -27.42 -3.25
CA LYS A 251 4.77 -27.89 -2.23
C LYS A 251 4.29 -29.17 -1.56
N LEU A 252 3.00 -29.23 -1.21
CA LEU A 252 2.37 -30.38 -0.54
C LEU A 252 2.41 -31.66 -1.39
N SER A 253 2.35 -31.54 -2.72
CA SER A 253 2.48 -32.69 -3.63
C SER A 253 3.92 -33.22 -3.75
N LEU A 254 4.92 -32.42 -3.35
CA LEU A 254 6.35 -32.75 -3.47
C LEU A 254 6.98 -33.23 -2.14
N ILE A 255 6.37 -32.91 -0.99
CA ILE A 255 6.86 -33.35 0.32
C ILE A 255 6.26 -34.69 0.74
N ARG A 256 6.96 -35.41 1.62
CA ARG A 256 6.51 -36.72 2.13
C ARG A 256 5.28 -36.56 3.04
N GLU A 257 4.47 -37.61 3.13
CA GLU A 257 3.25 -37.63 3.95
C GLU A 257 3.54 -37.53 5.46
N ASP A 258 4.67 -38.07 5.92
CA ASP A 258 5.08 -38.09 7.33
C ASP A 258 5.80 -36.81 7.79
N ASP A 259 5.92 -35.81 6.92
CA ASP A 259 6.57 -34.54 7.26
C ASP A 259 5.72 -33.74 8.25
N LYS A 260 6.27 -33.44 9.43
CA LYS A 260 5.61 -32.63 10.46
C LYS A 260 5.21 -31.23 9.98
N GLN A 261 5.87 -30.69 8.94
CA GLN A 261 5.51 -29.41 8.35
C GLN A 261 4.24 -29.49 7.51
N ARG A 262 3.89 -30.67 6.99
CA ARG A 262 2.74 -30.88 6.11
C ARG A 262 1.44 -30.40 6.74
N VAL A 263 1.16 -30.84 7.97
CA VAL A 263 -0.05 -30.47 8.72
C VAL A 263 -0.17 -28.94 8.90
N LYS A 264 0.96 -28.25 9.11
CA LYS A 264 0.96 -26.79 9.25
C LYS A 264 0.62 -26.10 7.92
N LEU A 265 1.18 -26.60 6.82
CA LEU A 265 0.93 -26.05 5.48
C LEU A 265 -0.50 -26.33 4.99
N GLU A 266 -1.04 -27.51 5.28
CA GLU A 266 -2.45 -27.86 5.01
C GLU A 266 -3.40 -26.95 5.79
N ARG A 267 -3.21 -26.84 7.12
CA ARG A 267 -4.00 -25.94 7.97
C ARG A 267 -3.97 -24.49 7.49
N LEU A 268 -2.80 -24.01 7.04
CA LEU A 268 -2.66 -22.68 6.47
C LEU A 268 -3.43 -22.54 5.16
N SER A 269 -3.26 -23.49 4.24
CA SER A 269 -3.94 -23.51 2.95
C SER A 269 -5.46 -23.49 3.13
N ASP A 270 -5.98 -24.36 3.99
CA ASP A 270 -7.42 -24.47 4.26
C ASP A 270 -8.00 -23.18 4.84
N ALA A 271 -7.30 -22.55 5.79
CA ALA A 271 -7.75 -21.29 6.37
C ALA A 271 -7.79 -20.15 5.34
N ILE A 272 -6.81 -20.08 4.42
CA ILE A 272 -6.83 -19.06 3.36
C ILE A 272 -7.98 -19.32 2.39
N VAL A 273 -8.16 -20.57 1.94
CA VAL A 273 -9.25 -20.95 1.03
C VAL A 273 -10.60 -20.62 1.65
N GLU A 274 -10.82 -21.03 2.91
CA GLU A 274 -12.06 -20.75 3.64
C GLU A 274 -12.33 -19.25 3.76
N VAL A 275 -11.32 -18.43 4.07
CA VAL A 275 -11.48 -16.96 4.16
C VAL A 275 -11.93 -16.38 2.82
N PHE A 276 -11.31 -16.79 1.71
CA PHE A 276 -11.68 -16.29 0.39
C PHE A 276 -13.10 -16.75 0.00
N GLU A 277 -13.45 -18.01 0.25
CA GLU A 277 -14.78 -18.57 0.00
C GLU A 277 -15.87 -17.88 0.83
N MET A 278 -15.65 -17.70 2.13
CA MET A 278 -16.58 -17.00 3.04
C MET A 278 -16.89 -15.57 2.59
N ASN A 279 -15.95 -14.93 1.89
CA ASN A 279 -16.08 -13.56 1.40
C ASN A 279 -16.42 -13.48 -0.11
N ASN A 280 -16.76 -14.60 -0.75
CA ASN A 280 -17.06 -14.69 -2.19
C ASN A 280 -15.95 -14.11 -3.08
N LYS A 281 -14.68 -14.27 -2.68
CA LYS A 281 -13.52 -13.84 -3.45
C LYS A 281 -12.83 -15.02 -4.10
N GLN A 282 -12.36 -14.83 -5.32
CA GLN A 282 -11.66 -15.86 -6.08
C GLN A 282 -10.16 -15.80 -5.80
N LEU A 283 -9.56 -16.98 -5.69
CA LEU A 283 -8.11 -17.16 -5.65
C LEU A 283 -7.54 -17.19 -7.08
N ASP A 284 -6.30 -16.76 -7.25
CA ASP A 284 -5.56 -16.79 -8.51
C ASP A 284 -4.71 -18.06 -8.55
N TRP A 285 -5.35 -19.17 -8.93
CA TRP A 285 -4.70 -20.48 -8.97
C TRP A 285 -3.63 -20.58 -10.06
N GLU A 286 -3.74 -19.77 -11.13
CA GLU A 286 -2.89 -19.87 -12.32
C GLU A 286 -1.74 -18.84 -12.35
N GLY A 287 -1.74 -17.87 -11.43
CA GLY A 287 -0.72 -16.83 -11.36
C GLY A 287 -0.84 -15.75 -12.43
N VAL A 288 -2.00 -15.60 -13.07
CA VAL A 288 -2.19 -14.64 -14.18
C VAL A 288 -2.47 -13.24 -13.63
N GLY A 289 -3.25 -13.14 -12.55
CA GLY A 289 -3.63 -11.91 -11.86
C GLY A 289 -4.52 -10.93 -12.64
N SER A 290 -5.05 -9.94 -11.91
CA SER A 290 -5.83 -8.81 -12.44
C SER A 290 -4.95 -7.73 -13.13
N PHE A 291 -5.56 -6.80 -13.86
CA PHE A 291 -4.84 -5.73 -14.57
C PHE A 291 -4.49 -4.53 -13.67
N GLU A 292 -4.59 -4.70 -12.34
CA GLU A 292 -4.23 -3.72 -11.32
C GLU A 292 -2.71 -3.56 -11.19
N ILE A 293 -2.11 -3.02 -12.24
CA ILE A 293 -0.76 -2.49 -12.16
C ILE A 293 -0.84 -1.02 -11.80
N TYR A 294 -1.66 -0.20 -12.49
CA TYR A 294 -1.65 1.28 -12.40
C TYR A 294 -2.50 1.84 -11.26
N SER A 295 -2.72 1.06 -10.20
CA SER A 295 -3.43 1.52 -9.01
C SER A 295 -2.47 2.25 -8.08
N ILE A 296 -2.13 3.49 -8.41
CA ILE A 296 -1.37 4.34 -7.48
C ILE A 296 -2.29 4.78 -6.34
N THR A 297 -1.80 4.64 -5.10
CA THR A 297 -2.47 5.08 -3.87
C THR A 297 -1.81 6.31 -3.26
N ASP A 298 -2.53 6.90 -2.31
CA ASP A 298 -2.12 8.05 -1.51
C ASP A 298 -1.79 9.28 -2.37
N CYS A 299 -2.45 9.43 -3.52
CA CYS A 299 -2.37 10.62 -4.36
C CYS A 299 -3.42 11.65 -3.97
N ASN A 300 -3.05 12.93 -3.95
CA ASN A 300 -3.96 14.03 -3.66
C ASN A 300 -3.68 15.20 -4.60
N ILE A 301 -4.74 15.87 -5.05
CA ILE A 301 -4.58 17.07 -5.88
C ILE A 301 -4.11 18.24 -5.00
N ILE A 302 -2.91 18.77 -5.26
CA ILE A 302 -2.24 19.82 -4.46
C ILE A 302 -3.21 20.97 -4.12
N ARG A 303 -3.90 21.51 -5.12
CA ARG A 303 -4.79 22.66 -4.91
C ARG A 303 -6.00 22.35 -4.01
N LYS A 304 -6.52 21.11 -4.05
CA LYS A 304 -7.64 20.69 -3.19
C LYS A 304 -7.17 20.62 -1.75
N VAL A 305 -5.97 20.06 -1.52
CA VAL A 305 -5.32 19.98 -0.20
C VAL A 305 -5.08 21.36 0.39
N ILE A 306 -4.40 22.25 -0.35
CA ILE A 306 -4.12 23.62 0.13
C ILE A 306 -5.41 24.36 0.47
N LYS A 307 -6.43 24.28 -0.40
CA LYS A 307 -7.73 24.93 -0.17
C LYS A 307 -8.45 24.38 1.08
N ALA A 308 -8.46 23.06 1.25
CA ALA A 308 -9.07 22.40 2.41
C ALA A 308 -8.35 22.81 3.70
N ARG A 309 -7.02 22.72 3.73
CA ARG A 309 -6.22 23.10 4.91
C ARG A 309 -6.38 24.58 5.26
N ARG A 310 -6.28 25.48 4.28
CA ARG A 310 -6.46 26.93 4.50
C ARG A 310 -7.80 27.22 5.19
N LYS A 311 -8.88 26.58 4.73
CA LYS A 311 -10.22 26.76 5.31
C LYS A 311 -10.31 26.27 6.76
N ILE A 312 -9.77 25.09 7.07
CA ILE A 312 -9.77 24.53 8.43
C ILE A 312 -8.95 25.40 9.38
N LEU A 313 -7.77 25.84 8.91
CA LEU A 313 -6.87 26.70 9.67
C LEU A 313 -7.38 28.16 9.79
N LYS A 314 -8.45 28.51 9.06
CA LYS A 314 -9.01 29.87 8.96
C LYS A 314 -7.97 30.91 8.50
N ILE A 315 -7.08 30.52 7.60
CA ILE A 315 -6.08 31.40 6.99
C ILE A 315 -6.74 32.14 5.80
N SER A 316 -6.56 33.45 5.71
CA SER A 316 -7.06 34.22 4.55
C SER A 316 -6.25 33.91 3.29
N GLN A 317 -6.72 34.33 2.10
CA GLN A 317 -5.90 34.14 0.91
C GLN A 317 -4.67 35.05 0.94
N GLU A 318 -4.81 36.21 1.57
CA GLU A 318 -3.79 37.23 1.82
C GLU A 318 -2.66 36.67 2.70
N ASP A 319 -3.02 36.12 3.87
CA ASP A 319 -2.05 35.54 4.81
C ASP A 319 -1.33 34.32 4.21
N LEU A 320 -2.05 33.52 3.42
CA LEU A 320 -1.46 32.37 2.74
C LEU A 320 -0.46 32.83 1.64
N ALA A 321 -0.80 33.90 0.92
CA ALA A 321 0.00 34.44 -0.18
C ALA A 321 1.28 35.15 0.32
N GLU A 322 1.20 35.82 1.48
CA GLU A 322 2.28 36.66 2.03
C GLU A 322 3.65 35.96 2.01
N GLY A 323 4.68 36.63 1.46
CA GLY A 323 6.05 36.08 1.37
C GLY A 323 6.23 34.87 0.45
N VAL A 324 5.17 34.42 -0.25
CA VAL A 324 5.20 33.25 -1.14
C VAL A 324 4.80 33.61 -2.58
N CYS A 325 3.66 34.28 -2.79
CA CYS A 325 3.17 34.68 -4.12
C CYS A 325 2.09 35.79 -4.02
N ASP A 326 1.54 36.24 -5.16
CA ASP A 326 0.40 37.16 -5.17
C ASP A 326 -0.91 36.50 -4.73
N VAL A 327 -1.80 37.27 -4.09
CA VAL A 327 -3.14 36.81 -3.66
C VAL A 327 -3.97 36.26 -4.84
N LYS A 328 -3.85 36.89 -6.02
CA LYS A 328 -4.50 36.42 -7.25
C LYS A 328 -4.04 35.01 -7.66
N THR A 329 -2.80 34.64 -7.33
CA THR A 329 -2.25 33.30 -7.61
C THR A 329 -2.93 32.24 -6.73
N ILE A 330 -3.15 32.52 -5.44
CA ILE A 330 -3.92 31.64 -4.55
C ILE A 330 -5.34 31.44 -5.07
N SER A 331 -6.03 32.54 -5.40
CA SER A 331 -7.40 32.47 -5.94
C SER A 331 -7.46 31.66 -7.24
N ARG A 332 -6.50 31.85 -8.15
CA ARG A 332 -6.44 31.08 -9.40
C ARG A 332 -6.11 29.60 -9.16
N LEU A 333 -5.18 29.29 -8.25
CA LEU A 333 -4.83 27.92 -7.85
C LEU A 333 -6.05 27.18 -7.29
N GLU A 334 -6.76 27.80 -6.34
CA GLU A 334 -7.95 27.20 -5.69
C GLU A 334 -9.14 26.98 -6.64
N ASN A 335 -9.12 27.64 -7.80
CA ASN A 335 -10.16 27.57 -8.84
C ASN A 335 -9.69 26.84 -10.12
N ASN A 336 -8.53 26.20 -10.10
CA ASN A 336 -7.94 25.50 -11.26
C ASN A 336 -7.74 26.40 -12.50
N LYS A 337 -7.34 27.66 -12.30
CA LYS A 337 -7.17 28.67 -13.36
C LYS A 337 -5.71 29.06 -13.62
N CYS A 338 -4.75 28.38 -13.00
CA CYS A 338 -3.33 28.65 -13.19
C CYS A 338 -2.48 27.39 -12.97
N LYS A 339 -1.47 27.19 -13.83
CA LYS A 339 -0.37 26.25 -13.58
C LYS A 339 0.62 26.92 -12.62
N THR A 340 0.52 26.62 -11.33
CA THR A 340 1.42 27.20 -10.31
C THR A 340 2.72 26.41 -10.25
N ASN A 341 3.86 27.11 -10.11
CA ASN A 341 5.16 26.47 -9.98
C ASN A 341 5.21 25.60 -8.71
N PHE A 342 5.78 24.41 -8.81
CA PHE A 342 6.04 23.50 -7.70
C PHE A 342 6.69 24.18 -6.48
N LYS A 343 7.71 25.04 -6.66
CA LYS A 343 8.37 25.73 -5.52
C LYS A 343 7.39 26.58 -4.71
N THR A 344 6.42 27.20 -5.38
CA THR A 344 5.34 27.94 -4.73
C THR A 344 4.43 26.97 -3.98
N CYS A 345 3.99 25.87 -4.62
CA CYS A 345 3.15 24.86 -3.98
C CYS A 345 3.80 24.27 -2.70
N ALA A 346 5.10 24.00 -2.72
CA ALA A 346 5.84 23.51 -1.56
C ALA A 346 5.74 24.48 -0.37
N LYS A 347 6.06 25.76 -0.58
CA LYS A 347 5.94 26.80 0.46
C LYS A 347 4.51 26.98 0.96
N LEU A 348 3.52 26.84 0.07
CA LEU A 348 2.11 26.90 0.46
C LEU A 348 1.71 25.71 1.33
N LEU A 349 2.21 24.50 1.06
CA LEU A 349 2.01 23.32 1.90
C LEU A 349 2.62 23.54 3.30
N GLU A 350 3.83 24.10 3.39
CA GLU A 350 4.46 24.47 4.67
C GLU A 350 3.59 25.44 5.47
N LYS A 351 3.10 26.52 4.84
CA LYS A 351 2.23 27.52 5.48
C LYS A 351 0.92 26.95 6.01
N VAL A 352 0.45 25.82 5.49
CA VAL A 352 -0.76 25.14 5.96
C VAL A 352 -0.47 23.94 6.86
N ASN A 353 0.67 23.97 7.55
CA ASN A 353 1.15 22.95 8.49
C ASN A 353 1.26 21.56 7.86
N LEU A 354 1.80 21.47 6.64
CA LEU A 354 2.24 20.22 6.00
C LEU A 354 3.74 20.30 5.73
N THR A 355 4.36 19.20 5.32
CA THR A 355 5.85 19.10 5.24
C THR A 355 6.49 20.04 4.22
N GLY A 356 5.75 20.45 3.19
CA GLY A 356 6.30 21.15 2.03
C GLY A 356 6.76 20.24 0.90
N ASP A 357 6.92 18.94 1.17
CA ASP A 357 7.34 17.95 0.19
C ASP A 357 6.15 17.47 -0.65
N LEU A 358 6.33 17.32 -1.97
CA LEU A 358 5.28 16.71 -2.82
C LEU A 358 5.14 15.21 -2.61
N ILE A 359 6.25 14.54 -2.27
CA ILE A 359 6.22 13.14 -1.84
C ILE A 359 6.49 13.20 -0.35
N SER A 360 5.43 13.44 0.40
CA SER A 360 5.47 13.82 1.81
C SER A 360 5.52 12.62 2.72
N ASP A 361 6.53 12.61 3.57
CA ASP A 361 6.59 11.74 4.74
C ASP A 361 5.77 12.34 5.91
N ARG A 362 5.68 11.64 7.03
CA ARG A 362 5.11 12.09 8.31
C ARG A 362 5.98 13.13 9.02
N ILE A 363 7.22 13.32 8.58
CA ILE A 363 8.13 14.39 9.00
C ILE A 363 8.72 15.06 7.75
N PRO A 364 9.05 16.37 7.79
CA PRO A 364 9.79 17.02 6.71
C PRO A 364 11.10 16.29 6.43
N PHE A 365 11.42 16.10 5.15
CA PHE A 365 12.67 15.45 4.81
C PHE A 365 13.87 16.33 5.14
N THR A 366 14.80 15.78 5.93
CA THR A 366 16.10 16.43 6.23
C THR A 366 17.28 15.64 5.68
N SER A 367 17.24 14.31 5.75
CA SER A 367 18.30 13.43 5.27
C SER A 367 17.79 11.99 5.09
N LEU A 368 18.56 11.17 4.38
CA LEU A 368 18.21 9.76 4.20
C LEU A 368 18.31 8.94 5.47
N GLU A 369 19.17 9.36 6.39
CA GLU A 369 19.27 8.74 7.70
C GLU A 369 17.99 8.97 8.50
N THR A 370 17.49 10.21 8.55
CA THR A 370 16.24 10.55 9.27
C THR A 370 15.02 9.86 8.65
N TYR A 371 14.96 9.76 7.32
CA TYR A 371 13.94 8.96 6.63
C TYR A 371 13.99 7.48 7.04
N ARG A 372 15.18 6.84 7.00
CA ARG A 372 15.33 5.42 7.35
C ARG A 372 14.97 5.16 8.82
N LEU A 373 15.39 6.03 9.73
CA LEU A 373 15.03 5.95 11.16
C LEU A 373 13.51 6.06 11.35
N ARG A 374 12.86 7.06 10.73
CA ARG A 374 11.40 7.23 10.77
C ARG A 374 10.66 5.99 10.28
N TYR A 375 11.10 5.43 9.16
CA TYR A 375 10.50 4.21 8.60
C TYR A 375 10.64 3.03 9.57
N GLN A 376 11.84 2.79 10.11
CA GLN A 376 12.07 1.72 11.09
C GLN A 376 11.26 1.90 12.39
N ILE A 377 11.08 3.14 12.85
CA ILE A 377 10.21 3.46 13.99
C ILE A 377 8.76 3.08 13.67
N SER A 378 8.29 3.40 12.47
CA SER A 378 6.92 3.07 12.04
C SER A 378 6.69 1.55 11.96
N GLU A 379 7.66 0.81 11.41
CA GLU A 379 7.65 -0.66 11.37
C GLU A 379 7.70 -1.28 12.78
N GLY A 380 8.50 -0.68 13.67
CA GLY A 380 8.56 -1.08 15.08
C GLY A 380 7.20 -0.89 15.78
N LEU A 381 6.54 0.23 15.52
CA LEU A 381 5.24 0.56 16.12
C LEU A 381 4.15 -0.42 15.68
N ALA A 382 4.14 -0.78 14.38
CA ALA A 382 3.21 -1.76 13.84
C ALA A 382 3.40 -3.16 14.48
N GLY A 383 4.63 -3.51 14.84
CA GLY A 383 4.96 -4.78 15.49
C GLY A 383 5.11 -4.72 17.02
N TYR A 384 4.64 -3.65 17.68
CA TYR A 384 4.70 -3.49 19.14
C TYR A 384 6.11 -3.59 19.78
N ARG A 385 7.17 -3.32 19.01
CA ARG A 385 8.59 -3.44 19.46
C ARG A 385 9.09 -2.17 20.16
N TYR A 386 8.42 -1.75 21.23
CA TYR A 386 8.64 -0.43 21.85
C TYR A 386 10.06 -0.17 22.37
N ASP A 387 10.76 -1.20 22.88
CA ASP A 387 12.12 -1.02 23.38
C ASP A 387 13.15 -0.78 22.27
N GLU A 388 13.00 -1.45 21.12
CA GLU A 388 13.81 -1.21 19.93
C GLU A 388 13.60 0.22 19.39
N ILE A 389 12.35 0.68 19.42
CA ILE A 389 11.96 2.00 18.92
C ILE A 389 12.53 3.13 19.77
N ALA A 390 12.59 2.97 21.09
CA ALA A 390 13.04 4.02 22.01
C ALA A 390 14.44 4.55 21.65
N LEU A 391 15.39 3.66 21.37
CA LEU A 391 16.75 4.05 20.99
C LEU A 391 16.79 4.78 19.64
N LYS A 392 16.04 4.29 18.65
CA LYS A 392 15.97 4.89 17.31
C LYS A 392 15.30 6.27 17.34
N LEU A 393 14.32 6.44 18.20
CA LEU A 393 13.58 7.70 18.38
C LEU A 393 14.48 8.80 18.93
N GLU A 394 15.32 8.51 19.92
CA GLU A 394 16.30 9.48 20.46
C GLU A 394 17.29 9.94 19.40
N ILE A 395 17.80 9.00 18.58
CA ILE A 395 18.68 9.34 17.45
C ILE A 395 17.95 10.23 16.45
N LEU A 396 16.71 9.90 16.07
CA LEU A 396 15.92 10.71 15.15
C LEU A 396 15.67 12.12 15.71
N LYS A 397 15.26 12.22 16.97
CA LYS A 397 14.99 13.48 17.68
C LYS A 397 16.21 14.41 17.67
N SER A 398 17.42 13.85 17.86
CA SER A 398 18.67 14.63 17.81
C SER A 398 19.02 15.21 16.43
N LYS A 399 18.39 14.69 15.36
CA LYS A 399 18.70 15.02 13.95
C LYS A 399 17.62 15.84 13.27
N VAL A 400 16.50 16.11 13.95
CA VAL A 400 15.37 16.88 13.40
C VAL A 400 15.17 18.17 14.17
N ASP A 401 14.67 19.19 13.48
CA ASP A 401 14.34 20.47 14.09
C ASP A 401 13.05 20.35 14.92
N MET A 402 13.18 20.35 16.24
CA MET A 402 12.06 20.27 17.18
C MET A 402 11.27 21.58 17.32
N THR A 403 11.70 22.68 16.69
CA THR A 403 10.86 23.89 16.55
C THR A 403 9.81 23.73 15.45
N ASN A 404 10.03 22.80 14.52
CA ASN A 404 9.05 22.43 13.51
C ASN A 404 7.92 21.60 14.14
N LYS A 405 6.68 22.08 13.99
CA LYS A 405 5.48 21.48 14.59
C LYS A 405 5.21 20.05 14.12
N ILE A 406 5.57 19.71 12.88
CA ILE A 406 5.34 18.39 12.30
C ILE A 406 6.33 17.38 12.90
N ASN A 407 7.61 17.76 13.04
CA ASN A 407 8.60 16.97 13.77
C ASN A 407 8.16 16.74 15.22
N GLN A 408 7.77 17.82 15.91
CA GLN A 408 7.29 17.74 17.28
C GLN A 408 6.09 16.79 17.42
N GLN A 409 5.09 16.91 16.55
CA GLN A 409 3.91 16.04 16.56
C GLN A 409 4.28 14.56 16.34
N PHE A 410 5.17 14.26 15.39
CA PHE A 410 5.60 12.88 15.15
C PHE A 410 6.35 12.32 16.35
N ILE A 411 7.43 12.99 16.80
CA ILE A 411 8.30 12.52 17.87
C ILE A 411 7.49 12.31 19.16
N THR A 412 6.73 13.32 19.59
CA THR A 412 5.96 13.24 20.83
C THR A 412 4.87 12.17 20.77
N ASN A 413 4.22 11.93 19.63
CA ASN A 413 3.29 10.80 19.48
C ASN A 413 3.98 9.45 19.77
N VAL A 414 5.19 9.24 19.27
CA VAL A 414 5.94 8.00 19.51
C VAL A 414 6.38 7.90 20.97
N GLU A 415 6.87 9.00 21.57
CA GLU A 415 7.25 9.06 22.99
C GLU A 415 6.06 8.69 23.90
N LEU A 416 4.88 9.24 23.66
CA LEU A 416 3.67 8.95 24.44
C LEU A 416 3.28 7.47 24.37
N ARG A 417 3.43 6.83 23.21
CA ARG A 417 3.16 5.39 23.06
C ARG A 417 4.13 4.54 23.88
N ILE A 418 5.42 4.90 23.88
CA ILE A 418 6.44 4.23 24.69
C ILE A 418 6.18 4.43 26.18
N GLN A 419 5.91 5.67 26.61
CA GLN A 419 5.62 6.00 28.01
C GLN A 419 4.37 5.25 28.52
N PHE A 420 3.31 5.22 27.70
CA PHE A 420 2.09 4.49 28.03
C PHE A 420 2.34 2.98 28.16
N GLN A 421 3.08 2.38 27.21
CA GLN A 421 3.47 0.97 27.29
C GLN A 421 4.27 0.66 28.56
N ARG A 422 5.15 1.57 28.96
CA ARG A 422 5.96 1.47 30.20
C ARG A 422 5.17 1.83 31.46
N LYS A 423 3.86 2.08 31.35
CA LYS A 423 2.97 2.46 32.45
C LYS A 423 3.42 3.72 33.19
N GLN A 424 4.12 4.63 32.49
CA GLN A 424 4.64 5.89 33.04
C GLN A 424 3.59 7.00 33.02
N ILE A 425 2.60 6.90 32.14
CA ILE A 425 1.46 7.82 32.04
C ILE A 425 0.16 7.04 32.10
N THR A 426 -0.89 7.67 32.63
CA THR A 426 -2.25 7.10 32.65
C THR A 426 -2.92 7.22 31.28
N MET A 427 -4.06 6.54 31.14
CA MET A 427 -4.85 6.60 29.91
C MET A 427 -5.48 8.00 29.70
N GLU A 428 -5.87 8.69 30.77
CA GLU A 428 -6.35 10.07 30.74
C GLU A 428 -5.24 11.02 30.31
N GLN A 429 -4.05 10.89 30.91
CA GLN A 429 -2.89 11.69 30.52
C GLN A 429 -2.54 11.47 29.04
N LEU A 430 -2.57 10.22 28.57
CA LEU A 430 -2.37 9.92 27.15
C LEU A 430 -3.40 10.64 26.27
N TYR A 431 -4.69 10.61 26.63
CA TYR A 431 -5.74 11.29 25.86
C TYR A 431 -5.49 12.80 25.75
N ASP A 432 -5.20 13.46 26.88
CA ASP A 432 -5.01 14.90 26.94
C ASP A 432 -3.75 15.34 26.18
N GLU A 433 -2.66 14.57 26.27
CA GLU A 433 -1.44 14.83 25.50
C GLU A 433 -1.64 14.58 24.00
N LEU A 434 -2.41 13.56 23.61
CA LEU A 434 -2.76 13.32 22.20
C LEU A 434 -3.54 14.51 21.60
N LEU A 435 -4.44 15.13 22.37
CA LEU A 435 -5.15 16.34 21.93
C LEU A 435 -4.18 17.52 21.74
N LYS A 436 -3.22 17.72 22.66
CA LYS A 436 -2.23 18.79 22.56
C LYS A 436 -1.36 18.65 21.31
N ILE A 437 -0.87 17.43 21.02
CA ILE A 437 -0.04 17.22 19.83
C ILE A 437 -0.84 17.36 18.52
N LEU A 438 -2.11 16.96 18.50
CA LEU A 438 -2.97 17.20 17.34
C LEU A 438 -3.18 18.70 17.13
N ASN A 439 -3.31 19.44 18.23
CA ASN A 439 -3.50 20.89 18.21
C ASN A 439 -2.29 21.69 17.70
N LEU A 440 -1.11 21.07 17.57
CA LEU A 440 0.06 21.68 16.96
C LEU A 440 -0.18 22.01 15.48
N THR A 441 -0.82 21.11 14.73
CA THR A 441 -0.98 21.24 13.27
C THR A 441 -2.43 21.55 12.86
N LEU A 442 -3.41 21.22 13.70
CA LEU A 442 -4.84 21.40 13.44
C LEU A 442 -5.56 22.08 14.61
N PRO A 443 -6.44 23.07 14.40
CA PRO A 443 -7.22 23.67 15.48
C PRO A 443 -8.34 22.72 15.93
N VAL A 444 -8.07 21.87 16.93
CA VAL A 444 -8.95 20.76 17.36
C VAL A 444 -10.38 21.20 17.63
N GLU A 445 -10.57 22.28 18.38
CA GLU A 445 -11.89 22.81 18.74
C GLU A 445 -12.75 23.19 17.52
N LYS A 446 -12.11 23.56 16.41
CA LYS A 446 -12.78 24.02 15.19
C LYS A 446 -13.09 22.87 14.24
N LEU A 447 -12.47 21.70 14.41
CA LEU A 447 -12.61 20.56 13.50
C LEU A 447 -14.05 20.09 13.39
N PHE A 448 -14.78 20.04 14.50
CA PHE A 448 -16.18 19.58 14.57
C PHE A 448 -17.18 20.50 13.86
N THR A 449 -16.77 21.70 13.45
CA THR A 449 -17.64 22.68 12.76
C THR A 449 -17.20 22.95 11.33
N ALA A 450 -16.05 22.43 10.92
CA ALA A 450 -15.54 22.63 9.57
C ALA A 450 -16.35 21.77 8.57
N LYS A 451 -16.60 22.32 7.38
CA LYS A 451 -17.36 21.62 6.31
C LYS A 451 -16.49 20.80 5.36
N VAL A 452 -15.18 21.04 5.36
CA VAL A 452 -14.25 20.41 4.43
C VAL A 452 -12.98 20.10 5.20
N HIS A 453 -12.54 18.85 5.14
CA HIS A 453 -11.37 18.37 5.86
C HIS A 453 -10.27 17.88 4.92
N TYR A 454 -9.02 18.12 5.33
CA TYR A 454 -7.87 17.36 4.85
C TYR A 454 -6.94 17.12 6.02
N PHE A 455 -6.69 15.84 6.29
CA PHE A 455 -5.78 15.37 7.32
C PHE A 455 -4.58 14.70 6.68
N SER A 456 -3.39 14.98 7.22
CA SER A 456 -2.20 14.20 6.91
C SER A 456 -2.32 12.79 7.49
N ASN A 457 -1.51 11.85 6.99
CA ASN A 457 -1.45 10.48 7.51
C ASN A 457 -1.21 10.45 9.03
N GLN A 458 -0.31 11.32 9.52
CA GLN A 458 0.01 11.38 10.95
C GLN A 458 -1.18 11.88 11.79
N GLU A 459 -1.89 12.90 11.32
CA GLU A 459 -3.07 13.45 11.99
C GLU A 459 -4.19 12.40 12.06
N VAL A 460 -4.45 11.66 10.98
CA VAL A 460 -5.45 10.58 10.97
C VAL A 460 -5.10 9.48 11.97
N LEU A 461 -3.83 9.08 12.06
CA LEU A 461 -3.39 8.06 13.02
C LEU A 461 -3.48 8.54 14.48
N ILE A 462 -3.30 9.84 14.73
CA ILE A 462 -3.51 10.43 16.07
C ILE A 462 -5.01 10.44 16.41
N ILE A 463 -5.88 10.81 15.47
CA ILE A 463 -7.34 10.79 15.66
C ILE A 463 -7.84 9.37 15.93
N ALA A 464 -7.39 8.39 15.15
CA ALA A 464 -7.72 6.99 15.39
C ALA A 464 -7.26 6.53 16.78
N LYS A 465 -6.11 7.02 17.25
CA LYS A 465 -5.63 6.70 18.61
C LYS A 465 -6.46 7.39 19.70
N LEU A 466 -6.84 8.65 19.50
CA LEU A 466 -7.78 9.36 20.39
C LEU A 466 -9.09 8.59 20.52
N LEU A 467 -9.61 8.09 19.39
CA LEU A 467 -10.82 7.30 19.34
C LEU A 467 -10.69 6.00 20.17
N GLN A 468 -9.61 5.23 19.99
CA GLN A 468 -9.33 4.03 20.79
C GLN A 468 -9.23 4.32 22.29
N VAL A 469 -8.57 5.42 22.66
CA VAL A 469 -8.38 5.79 24.08
C VAL A 469 -9.71 6.25 24.68
N ALA A 470 -10.51 7.02 23.94
CA ALA A 470 -11.85 7.44 24.37
C ALA A 470 -12.78 6.24 24.61
N ASP A 471 -12.73 5.22 23.73
CA ASP A 471 -13.49 3.98 23.90
C ASP A 471 -13.15 3.26 25.19
N ARG A 472 -11.85 3.04 25.45
CA ARG A 472 -11.38 2.39 26.69
C ARG A 472 -11.71 3.19 27.96
N LEU A 473 -11.82 4.52 27.85
CA LEU A 473 -12.25 5.39 28.94
C LEU A 473 -13.78 5.51 29.07
N GLY A 474 -14.56 4.92 28.16
CA GLY A 474 -16.02 5.04 28.13
C GLY A 474 -16.55 6.44 27.79
N ARG A 475 -15.74 7.28 27.12
CA ARG A 475 -16.03 8.68 26.78
C ARG A 475 -16.94 8.80 25.56
N LYS A 476 -18.23 8.45 25.73
CA LYS A 476 -19.22 8.35 24.64
C LYS A 476 -19.32 9.59 23.75
N LYS A 477 -19.24 10.79 24.33
CA LYS A 477 -19.34 12.05 23.57
C LYS A 477 -18.15 12.23 22.62
N GLU A 478 -16.94 12.02 23.14
CA GLU A 478 -15.69 12.13 22.40
C GLU A 478 -15.60 11.05 21.32
N ILE A 479 -16.06 9.83 21.61
CA ILE A 479 -16.13 8.74 20.62
C ILE A 479 -17.00 9.18 19.43
N LEU A 480 -18.23 9.65 19.70
CA LEU A 480 -19.14 10.10 18.64
C LEU A 480 -18.51 11.22 17.81
N GLN A 481 -17.92 12.22 18.48
CA GLN A 481 -17.29 13.36 17.81
C GLN A 481 -16.14 12.94 16.87
N TRP A 482 -15.24 12.06 17.32
CA TRP A 482 -14.11 11.62 16.51
C TRP A 482 -14.52 10.63 15.42
N ALA A 483 -15.46 9.72 15.70
CA ALA A 483 -16.00 8.80 14.71
C ALA A 483 -16.67 9.56 13.57
N THR A 484 -17.53 10.54 13.86
CA THR A 484 -18.19 11.36 12.84
C THR A 484 -17.19 12.10 11.96
N ILE A 485 -16.11 12.67 12.53
CA ILE A 485 -15.07 13.34 11.73
C ILE A 485 -14.42 12.37 10.73
N ILE A 486 -14.09 11.16 11.16
CA ILE A 486 -13.45 10.16 10.31
C ILE A 486 -14.42 9.63 9.26
N GLU A 487 -15.66 9.35 9.63
CA GLU A 487 -16.73 8.93 8.71
C GLU A 487 -16.98 10.01 7.65
N ASP A 488 -17.12 11.29 8.05
CA ASP A 488 -17.28 12.43 7.14
C ASP A 488 -16.07 12.58 6.20
N TYR A 489 -14.87 12.35 6.72
CA TYR A 489 -13.62 12.43 5.95
C TYR A 489 -13.53 11.36 4.85
N PHE A 490 -14.10 10.17 5.11
CA PHE A 490 -14.10 9.03 4.20
C PHE A 490 -15.48 8.79 3.57
N THR A 491 -16.20 9.86 3.24
CA THR A 491 -17.51 9.79 2.55
C THR A 491 -17.41 9.47 1.06
N ASP A 492 -16.30 9.85 0.42
CA ASP A 492 -16.09 9.68 -1.02
C ASP A 492 -15.41 8.34 -1.35
N LYS A 493 -16.09 7.48 -2.11
CA LYS A 493 -15.58 6.12 -2.42
C LYS A 493 -14.26 6.13 -3.18
N GLU A 494 -14.07 7.03 -4.15
CA GLU A 494 -12.83 7.12 -4.94
C GLU A 494 -11.65 7.55 -4.05
N PHE A 495 -11.90 8.49 -3.12
CA PHE A 495 -10.93 8.89 -2.11
C PHE A 495 -10.55 7.75 -1.16
N ASN A 496 -11.53 6.96 -0.73
CA ASN A 496 -11.32 5.79 0.13
C ASN A 496 -10.47 4.73 -0.55
N GLU A 497 -10.79 4.38 -1.81
CA GLU A 497 -10.00 3.43 -2.61
C GLU A 497 -8.57 3.93 -2.83
N ASN A 498 -8.39 5.23 -3.08
CA ASN A 498 -7.06 5.84 -3.21
C ASN A 498 -6.27 5.82 -1.89
N ARG A 499 -6.92 5.82 -0.72
CA ARG A 499 -6.26 5.81 0.60
C ARG A 499 -6.63 4.56 1.41
N TYR A 500 -6.79 3.42 0.74
CA TYR A 500 -7.39 2.23 1.35
C TYR A 500 -6.66 1.78 2.62
N HIS A 501 -5.32 1.90 2.71
CA HIS A 501 -4.54 1.54 3.91
C HIS A 501 -4.99 2.27 5.17
N ILE A 502 -5.22 3.59 5.06
CA ILE A 502 -5.61 4.41 6.21
C ILE A 502 -7.11 4.32 6.42
N TYR A 503 -7.88 4.27 5.34
CA TYR A 503 -9.31 4.05 5.40
C TYR A 503 -9.65 2.75 6.16
N THR A 504 -9.05 1.62 5.76
CA THR A 504 -9.31 0.32 6.39
C THR A 504 -8.85 0.30 7.84
N PHE A 505 -7.68 0.88 8.14
CA PHE A 505 -7.21 1.03 9.51
C PHE A 505 -8.22 1.78 10.38
N CYS A 506 -8.66 2.96 9.96
CA CYS A 506 -9.58 3.79 10.74
C CYS A 506 -10.97 3.18 10.88
N MET A 507 -11.53 2.67 9.78
CA MET A 507 -12.88 2.12 9.80
C MET A 507 -12.96 0.80 10.58
N LYS A 508 -11.86 0.02 10.63
CA LYS A 508 -11.76 -1.15 11.53
C LYS A 508 -11.84 -0.72 12.99
N GLU A 509 -11.16 0.35 13.39
CA GLU A 509 -11.26 0.86 14.77
C GLU A 509 -12.68 1.33 15.10
N ILE A 510 -13.35 2.01 14.17
CA ILE A 510 -14.76 2.40 14.33
C ILE A 510 -15.68 1.18 14.43
N SER A 511 -15.47 0.14 13.61
CA SER A 511 -16.29 -1.07 13.67
C SER A 511 -16.11 -1.79 15.01
N SER A 512 -14.89 -1.88 15.53
CA SER A 512 -14.61 -2.47 16.85
C SER A 512 -15.36 -1.74 17.96
N ILE A 513 -15.36 -0.40 17.92
CA ILE A 513 -16.07 0.44 18.90
C ILE A 513 -17.57 0.27 18.82
N ARG A 514 -18.15 0.19 17.61
CA ARG A 514 -19.58 -0.11 17.45
C ARG A 514 -19.94 -1.48 18.05
N GLY A 515 -19.08 -2.49 17.88
CA GLY A 515 -19.21 -3.79 18.53
C GLY A 515 -19.18 -3.69 20.06
N ASN A 516 -18.24 -2.91 20.63
CA ASN A 516 -18.18 -2.64 22.08
C ASN A 516 -19.43 -1.92 22.61
N MET A 517 -20.09 -1.12 21.78
CA MET A 517 -21.36 -0.45 22.11
C MET A 517 -22.59 -1.36 21.96
N GLY A 518 -22.43 -2.58 21.47
CA GLY A 518 -23.51 -3.54 21.21
C GLY A 518 -24.19 -3.39 19.84
N ASP A 519 -23.68 -2.51 18.96
CA ASP A 519 -24.15 -2.35 17.58
C ASP A 519 -23.44 -3.37 16.67
N PHE A 520 -23.72 -4.66 16.89
CA PHE A 520 -23.04 -5.76 16.22
C PHE A 520 -23.38 -5.85 14.74
N GLU A 521 -24.62 -5.55 14.34
CA GLU A 521 -25.06 -5.59 12.94
C GLU A 521 -24.22 -4.61 12.09
N GLN A 522 -24.13 -3.34 12.53
CA GLN A 522 -23.35 -2.34 11.81
C GLN A 522 -21.84 -2.63 11.89
N SER A 523 -21.35 -3.12 13.03
CA SER A 523 -19.95 -3.53 13.18
C SER A 523 -19.58 -4.63 12.17
N ASN A 524 -20.39 -5.69 12.09
CA ASN A 524 -20.16 -6.82 11.18
C ASN A 524 -20.28 -6.41 9.72
N LYS A 525 -21.23 -5.53 9.38
CA LYS A 525 -21.35 -4.97 8.02
C LYS A 525 -20.08 -4.22 7.62
N MET A 526 -19.58 -3.34 8.47
CA MET A 526 -18.33 -2.61 8.22
C MET A 526 -17.15 -3.56 8.07
N LEU A 527 -17.01 -4.57 8.93
CA LEU A 527 -15.95 -5.56 8.84
C LEU A 527 -16.01 -6.33 7.51
N SER A 528 -17.21 -6.70 7.05
CA SER A 528 -17.42 -7.36 5.75
C SER A 528 -17.00 -6.47 4.57
N ASP A 529 -17.47 -5.22 4.53
CA ASP A 529 -17.12 -4.27 3.44
C ASP A 529 -15.60 -4.01 3.37
N LEU A 530 -14.95 -3.94 4.55
CA LEU A 530 -13.50 -3.75 4.65
C LEU A 530 -12.71 -5.01 4.24
N LEU A 531 -13.15 -6.20 4.65
CA LEU A 531 -12.56 -7.47 4.21
C LEU A 531 -12.67 -7.61 2.69
N GLU A 532 -13.81 -7.24 2.13
CA GLU A 532 -14.02 -7.27 0.68
C GLU A 532 -12.94 -6.45 -0.06
N LEU A 533 -12.70 -5.22 0.40
CA LEU A 533 -11.70 -4.32 -0.16
C LEU A 533 -10.26 -4.85 0.04
N LEU A 534 -9.94 -5.38 1.22
CA LEU A 534 -8.59 -5.89 1.50
C LEU A 534 -8.23 -7.12 0.67
N LEU A 535 -9.20 -8.03 0.50
CA LEU A 535 -9.04 -9.22 -0.34
C LEU A 535 -8.94 -8.85 -1.83
N GLU A 536 -9.72 -7.87 -2.30
CA GLU A 536 -9.61 -7.34 -3.68
C GLU A 536 -8.21 -6.75 -3.95
N LYS A 537 -7.64 -6.02 -2.98
CA LYS A 537 -6.31 -5.41 -3.10
C LYS A 537 -5.16 -6.36 -2.78
N ASP A 538 -5.44 -7.65 -2.53
CA ASP A 538 -4.46 -8.67 -2.10
C ASP A 538 -3.56 -8.16 -0.96
N HIS A 539 -4.16 -7.46 0.01
CA HIS A 539 -3.48 -6.87 1.16
C HIS A 539 -3.99 -7.49 2.46
N CYS A 540 -3.70 -8.76 2.65
CA CYS A 540 -4.29 -9.62 3.68
C CYS A 540 -3.51 -9.59 5.01
N CYS A 541 -2.66 -8.59 5.20
CA CYS A 541 -1.72 -8.54 6.31
C CYS A 541 -2.37 -8.27 7.68
N GLN A 542 -3.69 -8.13 7.82
CA GLN A 542 -4.37 -7.84 9.10
C GLN A 542 -5.55 -8.76 9.40
N LEU A 543 -5.70 -9.88 8.68
CA LEU A 543 -6.86 -10.77 8.80
C LEU A 543 -7.09 -11.31 10.22
N ASP A 544 -6.03 -11.52 11.01
CA ASP A 544 -6.14 -11.90 12.42
C ASP A 544 -7.04 -10.95 13.22
N ASN A 545 -6.83 -9.64 13.08
CA ASN A 545 -7.61 -8.65 13.83
C ASN A 545 -9.08 -8.56 13.37
N PHE A 546 -9.36 -8.82 12.09
CA PHE A 546 -10.73 -8.85 11.57
C PHE A 546 -11.50 -10.06 12.11
N TYR A 547 -10.89 -11.25 12.09
CA TYR A 547 -11.53 -12.46 12.58
C TYR A 547 -11.65 -12.48 14.11
N ILE A 548 -10.76 -11.80 14.84
CA ILE A 548 -10.95 -11.51 16.27
C ILE A 548 -12.24 -10.70 16.48
N ASP A 549 -12.41 -9.57 15.78
CA ASP A 549 -13.59 -8.70 15.95
C ASP A 549 -14.88 -9.43 15.54
N ILE A 550 -14.87 -10.18 14.41
CA ILE A 550 -16.03 -10.97 13.96
C ILE A 550 -16.42 -12.02 15.00
N GLY A 551 -15.44 -12.79 15.51
CA GLY A 551 -15.70 -13.81 16.53
C GLY A 551 -16.16 -13.20 17.85
N TRP A 552 -15.57 -12.07 18.26
CA TRP A 552 -15.98 -11.33 19.46
C TRP A 552 -17.42 -10.84 19.36
N ASN A 553 -17.78 -10.18 18.26
CA ASN A 553 -19.15 -9.72 18.01
C ASN A 553 -20.13 -10.90 18.06
N TYR A 554 -19.82 -11.99 17.36
CA TYR A 554 -20.65 -13.19 17.33
C TYR A 554 -20.91 -13.76 18.72
N ARG A 555 -19.88 -13.87 19.56
CA ARG A 555 -20.00 -14.32 20.94
C ARG A 555 -20.84 -13.35 21.78
N LYS A 556 -20.51 -12.06 21.73
CA LYS A 556 -21.13 -11.04 22.59
C LYS A 556 -22.59 -10.79 22.25
N GLU A 557 -22.97 -10.87 20.98
CA GLU A 557 -24.37 -10.79 20.54
C GLU A 557 -25.23 -11.88 21.18
N ILE A 558 -24.74 -13.12 21.20
CA ILE A 558 -25.45 -14.24 21.80
C ILE A 558 -25.49 -14.11 23.33
N GLU A 559 -24.35 -13.79 23.95
CA GLU A 559 -24.19 -13.65 25.42
C GLU A 559 -25.09 -12.55 26.03
N GLN A 560 -25.57 -11.59 25.24
CA GLN A 560 -26.55 -10.61 25.70
C GLN A 560 -27.90 -11.26 26.08
N GLN A 561 -28.23 -12.41 25.50
CA GLN A 561 -29.51 -13.08 25.68
C GLN A 561 -29.36 -14.43 26.40
N ARG A 562 -28.31 -15.18 26.09
CA ARG A 562 -28.08 -16.52 26.61
C ARG A 562 -26.64 -16.99 26.43
N ASN A 563 -26.28 -18.09 27.07
CA ASN A 563 -25.02 -18.77 26.80
C ASN A 563 -25.01 -19.40 25.40
N LEU A 564 -23.81 -19.54 24.84
CA LEU A 564 -23.59 -20.21 23.55
C LEU A 564 -23.91 -21.71 23.66
N THR A 565 -24.62 -22.23 22.67
CA THR A 565 -24.79 -23.68 22.45
C THR A 565 -23.48 -24.30 21.94
N GLU A 566 -23.38 -25.62 21.96
CA GLU A 566 -22.18 -26.34 21.47
C GLU A 566 -21.85 -26.01 20.00
N ILE A 567 -22.86 -25.87 19.14
CA ILE A 567 -22.68 -25.53 17.72
C ILE A 567 -22.11 -24.12 17.57
N GLU A 568 -22.59 -23.18 18.38
CA GLU A 568 -22.15 -21.79 18.34
C GLU A 568 -20.75 -21.65 18.94
N GLN A 569 -20.42 -22.42 19.99
CA GLN A 569 -19.06 -22.50 20.51
C GLN A 569 -18.08 -23.00 19.44
N LYS A 570 -18.44 -24.06 18.68
CA LYS A 570 -17.61 -24.54 17.57
C LYS A 570 -17.41 -23.48 16.49
N LYS A 571 -18.46 -22.73 16.13
CA LYS A 571 -18.37 -21.62 15.17
C LYS A 571 -17.47 -20.49 15.67
N TYR A 572 -17.62 -20.10 16.94
CA TYR A 572 -16.76 -19.11 17.59
C TYR A 572 -15.29 -19.56 17.61
N ILE A 573 -15.03 -20.81 18.02
CA ILE A 573 -13.69 -21.41 18.01
C ILE A 573 -13.12 -21.37 16.60
N ARG A 574 -13.91 -21.66 15.55
CA ARG A 574 -13.43 -21.58 14.17
C ARG A 574 -12.94 -20.17 13.79
N TYR A 575 -13.68 -19.12 14.15
CA TYR A 575 -13.22 -17.74 13.94
C TYR A 575 -11.91 -17.45 14.68
N MET A 576 -11.78 -17.91 15.92
CA MET A 576 -10.57 -17.76 16.73
C MET A 576 -9.38 -18.56 16.17
N GLU A 577 -9.61 -19.76 15.64
CA GLU A 577 -8.59 -20.58 14.98
C GLU A 577 -8.05 -19.91 13.71
N ILE A 578 -8.94 -19.39 12.86
CA ILE A 578 -8.56 -18.61 11.67
C ILE A 578 -7.70 -17.42 12.09
N ALA A 579 -8.16 -16.66 13.09
CA ALA A 579 -7.41 -15.52 13.60
C ALA A 579 -6.03 -15.93 14.16
N TYR A 580 -5.94 -17.06 14.85
CA TYR A 580 -4.69 -17.57 15.41
C TYR A 580 -3.69 -17.95 14.31
N ILE A 581 -4.15 -18.61 13.23
CA ILE A 581 -3.31 -18.97 12.08
C ILE A 581 -2.68 -17.72 11.49
N PHE A 582 -3.47 -16.67 11.23
CA PHE A 582 -2.94 -15.43 10.69
C PHE A 582 -2.05 -14.67 11.69
N ALA A 583 -2.33 -14.76 12.99
CA ALA A 583 -1.47 -14.18 14.02
C ALA A 583 -0.11 -14.88 14.09
N GLU A 584 -0.08 -16.21 13.97
CA GLU A 584 1.14 -17.03 13.91
C GLU A 584 2.00 -16.66 12.70
N LEU A 585 1.39 -16.52 11.51
CA LEU A 585 2.09 -16.09 10.29
C LEU A 585 2.81 -14.74 10.46
N ARG A 586 2.16 -13.80 11.16
CA ARG A 586 2.71 -12.46 11.42
C ARG A 586 3.60 -12.39 12.65
N LYS A 587 3.74 -13.49 13.39
CA LYS A 587 4.43 -13.54 14.70
C LYS A 587 3.86 -12.52 15.68
N ASN A 588 2.54 -12.32 15.65
CA ASN A 588 1.83 -11.36 16.49
C ASN A 588 1.46 -12.02 17.84
N SER A 589 2.41 -12.04 18.78
CA SER A 589 2.23 -12.70 20.08
C SER A 589 1.06 -12.11 20.88
N TYR A 590 0.82 -10.80 20.77
CA TYR A 590 -0.28 -10.14 21.48
C TYR A 590 -1.64 -10.72 21.06
N SER A 591 -1.89 -10.86 19.76
CA SER A 591 -3.13 -11.45 19.27
C SER A 591 -3.25 -12.93 19.61
N MET A 592 -2.13 -13.69 19.57
CA MET A 592 -2.12 -15.09 19.99
C MET A 592 -2.51 -15.23 21.48
N ASP A 593 -1.88 -14.45 22.37
CA ASP A 593 -2.18 -14.46 23.80
C ASP A 593 -3.63 -14.04 24.09
N PHE A 594 -4.15 -13.04 23.37
CA PHE A 594 -5.54 -12.62 23.48
C PHE A 594 -6.51 -13.76 23.11
N ILE A 595 -6.30 -14.40 21.95
CA ILE A 595 -7.14 -15.50 21.46
C ILE A 595 -7.10 -16.69 22.42
N GLU A 596 -5.92 -17.07 22.91
CA GLU A 596 -5.78 -18.18 23.87
C GLU A 596 -6.54 -17.92 25.17
N ASN A 597 -6.46 -16.69 25.69
CA ASN A 597 -7.22 -16.31 26.88
C ASN A 597 -8.73 -16.35 26.62
N GLU A 598 -9.19 -15.83 25.49
CA GLU A 598 -10.59 -15.83 25.12
C GLU A 598 -11.17 -17.24 25.00
N VAL A 599 -10.46 -18.14 24.32
CA VAL A 599 -10.88 -19.54 24.13
C VAL A 599 -10.89 -20.31 25.45
N ARG A 600 -9.95 -20.05 26.38
CA ARG A 600 -9.90 -20.69 27.71
C ARG A 600 -11.10 -20.34 28.60
N THR A 601 -11.82 -19.26 28.32
CA THR A 601 -13.03 -18.89 29.08
C THR A 601 -14.26 -19.70 28.68
N LEU A 602 -14.18 -20.57 27.67
CA LEU A 602 -15.31 -21.39 27.24
C LEU A 602 -15.53 -22.59 28.17
N PRO A 603 -16.78 -22.90 28.56
CA PRO A 603 -17.09 -23.95 29.53
C PRO A 603 -16.70 -25.38 29.13
N TYR A 604 -16.43 -25.65 27.85
CA TYR A 604 -16.23 -27.01 27.31
C TYR A 604 -14.74 -27.40 27.12
N LEU A 605 -13.81 -26.50 27.45
CA LEU A 605 -12.36 -26.74 27.40
C LEU A 605 -11.72 -26.87 28.80
N GLN A 606 -12.53 -26.78 29.86
CA GLN A 606 -12.20 -27.17 31.23
C GLN A 606 -12.89 -28.50 31.54
#